data_AF-A0A4Q7UFA9-F1
#
_entry.id   AF-A0A4Q7UFA9-F1
#
_cell.length_a   1.000
_cell.length_b   1.000
_cell.length_c   1.000
_cell.angle_alpha   90.00
_cell.angle_beta   90.00
_cell.angle_gamma   90.00
#
_symmetry.space_group_name_H-M   'P 1'
#
loop_
_entity.id
_entity.type
_entity.pdbx_description
1 polymer ?
#
loop_
_entity_poly.entity_id
_entity_poly.type
_entity_poly.pdbx_seq_one_letter_code
_entity_poly.pdbx_strand_id
1 'polypeptide(L)'
;MLRRRSVRSPRTLAVPVPVPVPVPVPALPFAAATLALLVLTGCGGEPVDAATPAPHGSAAFGRDRAALVLTAFDQADSAASVAGDVEALRAQEVSPSLDLSIAAIRRAEYNQRPQPSFQHINPVFAVPPGEPSCFLATATLRLTGSELAPTDVSQFVRGADGQWKLSHNVQVTQPSLVVARSIDGQAATAGGTALDETSRRALAAEVFARSIGSTTGNRSLVTSSPLLDGQFAGGWEVYGQQLSGVGAAVQRTMDKAEWSDCAVAVPTGTLTFLTIHATDTLRPAPGGPATVRLEPQSPDLIATGHRTAATGKSIRVTRVETFVLLVPAQTVGASVLGLNDTALTVTVD
;
A
#
# COMPACT_ATOMS: atom_id res chain seq x y z
N MET A 1 15.69 10.29 -58.97
CA MET A 1 17.13 10.44 -59.30
C MET A 1 17.83 11.08 -58.11
N LEU A 2 19.13 10.76 -57.91
CA LEU A 2 20.04 11.03 -56.76
C LEU A 2 20.17 9.82 -55.80
N ARG A 3 20.95 8.81 -56.18
CA ARG A 3 22.42 8.59 -56.04
C ARG A 3 22.88 8.20 -54.63
N ARG A 4 23.17 6.89 -54.51
CA ARG A 4 24.04 6.23 -53.51
C ARG A 4 25.45 6.85 -53.50
N ARG A 5 26.11 6.84 -52.33
CA ARG A 5 27.50 6.36 -52.20
C ARG A 5 27.83 5.93 -50.77
N SER A 6 28.41 4.74 -50.72
CA SER A 6 29.01 4.01 -49.60
C SER A 6 30.38 4.61 -49.25
N VAL A 7 30.75 4.62 -47.96
CA VAL A 7 32.15 4.72 -47.52
C VAL A 7 32.41 3.74 -46.36
N ARG A 8 33.59 3.12 -46.46
CA ARG A 8 34.17 1.96 -45.77
C ARG A 8 34.47 2.15 -44.28
N SER A 9 34.42 1.04 -43.54
CA SER A 9 35.16 0.82 -42.29
C SER A 9 36.69 0.88 -42.47
N PRO A 10 37.43 1.20 -41.40
CA PRO A 10 38.71 0.58 -41.11
C PRO A 10 38.60 -0.41 -39.94
N ARG A 11 39.15 -1.60 -40.17
CA ARG A 11 39.56 -2.56 -39.13
C ARG A 11 40.75 -1.99 -38.38
N THR A 12 40.78 -2.14 -37.06
CA THR A 12 42.03 -2.15 -36.30
C THR A 12 42.04 -3.37 -35.39
N LEU A 13 43.15 -4.11 -35.47
CA LEU A 13 43.44 -5.38 -34.83
C LEU A 13 43.78 -5.23 -33.34
N ALA A 14 43.58 -6.32 -32.63
CA ALA A 14 43.82 -6.56 -31.22
C ALA A 14 45.30 -6.48 -30.81
N VAL A 15 45.52 -6.13 -29.53
CA VAL A 15 46.65 -6.60 -28.72
C VAL A 15 46.11 -7.03 -27.34
N PRO A 16 46.46 -8.23 -26.83
CA PRO A 16 45.92 -8.81 -25.59
C PRO A 16 46.83 -8.57 -24.37
N VAL A 17 46.46 -9.20 -23.23
CA VAL A 17 47.26 -9.58 -22.02
C VAL A 17 46.77 -8.89 -20.71
N PRO A 18 46.76 -9.54 -19.51
CA PRO A 18 46.77 -10.97 -19.15
C PRO A 18 45.61 -11.39 -18.21
N VAL A 19 45.29 -12.68 -18.26
CA VAL A 19 44.50 -13.43 -17.26
C VAL A 19 45.43 -13.92 -16.13
N PRO A 20 45.08 -13.80 -14.84
CA PRO A 20 45.82 -14.46 -13.77
C PRO A 20 45.50 -15.96 -13.70
N VAL A 21 46.56 -16.75 -13.63
CA VAL A 21 46.62 -18.22 -13.53
C VAL A 21 46.13 -18.70 -12.15
N PRO A 22 45.46 -19.86 -12.05
CA PRO A 22 45.04 -20.45 -10.77
C PRO A 22 46.23 -21.08 -10.04
N VAL A 23 46.34 -20.80 -8.73
CA VAL A 23 47.31 -21.44 -7.82
C VAL A 23 46.71 -22.75 -7.29
N PRO A 24 47.48 -23.87 -7.24
CA PRO A 24 47.02 -25.11 -6.65
C PRO A 24 47.20 -25.09 -5.13
N VAL A 25 46.18 -25.50 -4.38
CA VAL A 25 46.29 -25.78 -2.94
C VAL A 25 46.16 -27.29 -2.72
N PRO A 26 47.09 -27.93 -1.99
CA PRO A 26 47.08 -29.38 -1.75
C PRO A 26 46.08 -29.76 -0.65
N ALA A 27 45.65 -31.03 -0.70
CA ALA A 27 44.73 -31.66 0.23
C ALA A 27 45.42 -32.21 1.51
N LEU A 28 44.77 -31.93 2.66
CA LEU A 28 44.59 -32.70 3.92
C LEU A 28 45.81 -33.28 4.68
N PRO A 29 45.79 -33.23 6.04
CA PRO A 29 45.22 -34.37 6.79
C PRO A 29 44.42 -34.01 8.07
N PHE A 30 43.61 -34.98 8.49
CA PHE A 30 42.88 -35.06 9.76
C PHE A 30 43.80 -35.03 10.98
N ALA A 31 43.40 -34.27 12.02
CA ALA A 31 43.65 -34.62 13.42
C ALA A 31 42.61 -33.94 14.33
N ALA A 32 41.90 -34.78 15.08
CA ALA A 32 40.95 -34.40 16.12
C ALA A 32 41.67 -33.87 17.37
N ALA A 33 41.05 -32.92 18.09
CA ALA A 33 40.81 -33.01 19.53
C ALA A 33 40.14 -31.74 20.12
N THR A 34 38.99 -31.99 20.76
CA THR A 34 38.50 -31.41 22.04
C THR A 34 38.20 -29.91 22.19
N LEU A 35 36.90 -29.66 22.40
CA LEU A 35 36.29 -28.86 23.48
C LEU A 35 36.84 -27.43 23.73
N ALA A 36 36.05 -26.45 23.28
CA ALA A 36 35.69 -25.32 24.13
C ALA A 36 34.29 -24.83 23.72
N LEU A 37 33.31 -25.10 24.58
CA LEU A 37 32.03 -24.40 24.58
C LEU A 37 32.32 -22.89 24.73
N LEU A 38 32.01 -22.13 23.68
CA LEU A 38 31.73 -20.69 23.80
C LEU A 38 30.35 -20.48 23.20
N VAL A 39 29.36 -20.68 24.08
CA VAL A 39 28.00 -20.17 23.91
C VAL A 39 28.14 -18.65 23.84
N LEU A 40 28.18 -18.10 22.62
CA LEU A 40 27.92 -16.69 22.40
C LEU A 40 26.41 -16.49 22.60
N THR A 41 26.04 -16.22 23.84
CA THR A 41 24.80 -15.54 24.19
C THR A 41 24.84 -14.13 23.60
N GLY A 42 24.57 -14.03 22.29
CA GLY A 42 24.23 -12.76 21.66
C GLY A 42 22.84 -12.35 22.15
N CYS A 43 22.76 -11.19 22.79
CA CYS A 43 21.58 -10.60 23.40
C CYS A 43 20.31 -10.86 22.59
N GLY A 44 19.55 -11.86 23.02
CA GLY A 44 18.13 -11.94 22.74
C GLY A 44 17.51 -10.70 23.36
N GLY A 45 17.02 -9.79 22.53
CA GLY A 45 15.87 -9.01 22.95
C GLY A 45 14.82 -10.04 23.34
N GLU A 46 14.36 -9.98 24.61
CA GLU A 46 13.22 -10.77 25.05
C GLU A 46 12.13 -10.68 23.97
N PRO A 47 11.43 -11.78 23.64
CA PRO A 47 10.18 -11.64 22.92
C PRO A 47 9.34 -10.70 23.77
N VAL A 48 9.06 -9.50 23.25
CA VAL A 48 8.16 -8.57 23.92
C VAL A 48 6.82 -9.26 23.88
N ASP A 49 6.50 -9.92 25.00
CA ASP A 49 5.25 -10.62 25.20
C ASP A 49 4.15 -9.64 24.82
N ALA A 50 3.30 -10.05 23.88
CA ALA A 50 2.24 -9.24 23.33
C ALA A 50 1.27 -8.87 24.46
N ALA A 51 1.53 -7.72 25.09
CA ALA A 51 0.62 -7.01 25.98
C ALA A 51 -0.20 -7.90 26.94
N THR A 52 0.46 -8.62 27.85
CA THR A 52 -0.23 -9.14 29.04
C THR A 52 -0.78 -7.95 29.84
N PRO A 53 -2.09 -7.86 30.11
CA PRO A 53 -2.65 -6.77 30.89
C PRO A 53 -2.09 -6.81 32.32
N ALA A 54 -1.34 -5.79 32.72
CA ALA A 54 -0.93 -5.65 34.11
C ALA A 54 -2.17 -5.35 34.99
N PRO A 55 -2.39 -6.06 36.11
CA PRO A 55 -3.50 -5.76 36.99
C PRO A 55 -3.18 -4.56 37.90
N HIS A 56 -4.15 -3.66 37.97
CA HIS A 56 -4.32 -2.55 38.94
C HIS A 56 -3.41 -1.33 38.79
N GLY A 57 -4.01 -0.28 38.21
CA GLY A 57 -3.42 1.06 38.01
C GLY A 57 -3.26 1.46 36.54
N SER A 58 -4.08 0.89 35.64
CA SER A 58 -4.00 1.08 34.18
C SER A 58 -3.84 2.55 33.80
N ALA A 59 -2.61 2.95 33.43
CA ALA A 59 -2.42 4.17 32.67
C ALA A 59 -3.32 4.08 31.43
N ALA A 60 -4.21 5.07 31.26
CA ALA A 60 -5.10 5.12 30.10
C ALA A 60 -4.27 4.99 28.81
N PHE A 61 -4.78 4.26 27.83
CA PHE A 61 -4.08 4.10 26.56
C PHE A 61 -3.88 5.48 25.93
N GLY A 62 -2.63 5.89 25.76
CA GLY A 62 -2.25 7.21 25.28
C GLY A 62 -1.11 7.15 24.27
N ARG A 63 -0.52 8.32 24.00
CA ARG A 63 0.55 8.49 23.00
C ARG A 63 1.70 7.50 23.18
N ASP A 64 2.16 7.30 24.41
CA ASP A 64 3.29 6.41 24.69
C ASP A 64 2.97 4.95 24.34
N ARG A 65 1.74 4.51 24.58
CA ARG A 65 1.32 3.15 24.24
C ARG A 65 1.13 3.00 22.73
N ALA A 66 0.58 4.01 22.05
CA ALA A 66 0.48 4.03 20.60
C ALA A 66 1.86 4.01 19.92
N ALA A 67 2.85 4.68 20.49
CA ALA A 67 4.23 4.63 20.01
C ALA A 67 4.87 3.24 20.16
N LEU A 68 4.57 2.53 21.27
CA LEU A 68 5.01 1.14 21.45
C LEU A 68 4.37 0.20 20.43
N VAL A 69 3.07 0.37 20.14
CA VAL A 69 2.37 -0.38 19.10
C VAL A 69 3.00 -0.14 17.74
N LEU A 70 3.24 1.11 17.35
CA LEU A 70 3.86 1.44 16.06
C LEU A 70 5.29 0.88 15.94
N THR A 71 6.09 0.96 17.02
CA THR A 71 7.46 0.41 17.02
C THR A 71 7.46 -1.12 16.86
N ALA A 72 6.55 -1.81 17.56
CA ALA A 72 6.42 -3.26 17.44
C ALA A 72 5.92 -3.67 16.04
N PHE A 73 4.96 -2.93 15.50
CA PHE A 73 4.48 -3.09 14.13
C PHE A 73 5.63 -2.94 13.13
N ASP A 74 6.41 -1.84 13.20
CA ASP A 74 7.55 -1.61 12.30
C ASP A 74 8.54 -2.77 12.33
N GLN A 75 8.84 -3.31 13.50
CA GLN A 75 9.79 -4.42 13.60
C GLN A 75 9.23 -5.70 12.97
N ALA A 76 7.99 -6.07 13.31
CA ALA A 76 7.40 -7.33 12.90
C ALA A 76 6.97 -7.32 11.42
N ASP A 77 6.31 -6.25 10.99
CA ASP A 77 5.80 -6.13 9.63
C ASP A 77 6.93 -5.93 8.62
N SER A 78 7.90 -5.07 8.92
CA SER A 78 9.08 -4.88 8.06
C SER A 78 9.84 -6.19 7.86
N ALA A 79 10.01 -6.99 8.91
CA ALA A 79 10.63 -8.31 8.81
C ALA A 79 9.81 -9.27 7.94
N ALA A 80 8.48 -9.32 8.12
CA ALA A 80 7.57 -10.15 7.32
C ALA A 80 7.57 -9.73 5.85
N SER A 81 7.46 -8.44 5.57
CA SER A 81 7.52 -7.84 4.23
C SER A 81 8.83 -8.15 3.52
N VAL A 82 9.98 -8.01 4.20
CA VAL A 82 11.30 -8.36 3.64
C VAL A 82 11.42 -9.86 3.36
N ALA A 83 10.90 -10.71 4.25
CA ALA A 83 10.93 -12.16 4.10
C ALA A 83 9.91 -12.69 3.07
N GLY A 84 8.92 -11.89 2.66
CA GLY A 84 7.80 -12.35 1.86
C GLY A 84 6.82 -13.24 2.63
N ASP A 85 6.78 -13.13 3.97
CA ASP A 85 5.99 -13.98 4.85
C ASP A 85 4.55 -13.44 5.02
N VAL A 86 3.64 -13.96 4.20
CA VAL A 86 2.23 -13.57 4.21
C VAL A 86 1.52 -13.97 5.51
N GLU A 87 1.90 -15.07 6.17
CA GLU A 87 1.24 -15.45 7.43
C GLU A 87 1.67 -14.52 8.57
N ALA A 88 2.94 -14.13 8.61
CA ALA A 88 3.41 -13.14 9.54
C ALA A 88 2.74 -11.77 9.33
N LEU A 89 2.49 -11.34 8.08
CA LEU A 89 1.72 -10.13 7.81
C LEU A 89 0.29 -10.20 8.37
N ARG A 90 -0.40 -11.35 8.29
CA ARG A 90 -1.76 -11.50 8.86
C ARG A 90 -1.82 -11.34 10.38
N ALA A 91 -0.69 -11.48 11.07
CA ALA A 91 -0.59 -11.19 12.49
C ALA A 91 -0.53 -9.67 12.76
N GLN A 92 0.02 -8.88 11.83
CA GLN A 92 0.26 -7.44 11.99
C GLN A 92 -0.80 -6.56 11.32
N GLU A 93 -1.44 -7.05 10.26
CA GLU A 93 -2.35 -6.27 9.43
C GLU A 93 -3.72 -6.95 9.28
N VAL A 94 -4.73 -6.13 8.99
CA VAL A 94 -6.04 -6.55 8.49
C VAL A 94 -6.36 -5.78 7.20
N SER A 95 -7.32 -6.28 6.42
CA SER A 95 -7.80 -5.58 5.23
C SER A 95 -8.34 -4.19 5.59
N PRO A 96 -8.13 -3.17 4.73
CA PRO A 96 -7.50 -3.24 3.41
C PRO A 96 -5.96 -3.18 3.37
N SER A 97 -5.26 -2.80 4.46
CA SER A 97 -3.78 -2.69 4.45
C SER A 97 -3.12 -4.02 4.08
N LEU A 98 -3.59 -5.13 4.68
CA LEU A 98 -3.05 -6.46 4.44
C LEU A 98 -3.04 -6.83 2.94
N ASP A 99 -4.09 -6.47 2.22
CA ASP A 99 -4.23 -6.78 0.80
C ASP A 99 -3.18 -6.03 -0.03
N LEU A 100 -2.92 -4.78 0.31
CA LEU A 100 -1.88 -3.95 -0.31
C LEU A 100 -0.48 -4.55 -0.05
N SER A 101 -0.18 -4.92 1.19
CA SER A 101 1.11 -5.50 1.58
C SER A 101 1.37 -6.86 0.88
N ILE A 102 0.34 -7.70 0.77
CA ILE A 102 0.40 -8.96 -0.01
C ILE A 102 0.65 -8.68 -1.50
N ALA A 103 -0.06 -7.71 -2.09
CA ALA A 103 0.15 -7.34 -3.49
C ALA A 103 1.56 -6.81 -3.74
N ALA A 104 2.11 -6.04 -2.80
CA ALA A 104 3.49 -5.55 -2.85
C ALA A 104 4.52 -6.69 -2.80
N ILE A 105 4.33 -7.69 -1.91
CA ILE A 105 5.18 -8.90 -1.87
C ILE A 105 5.14 -9.64 -3.21
N ARG A 106 3.95 -9.89 -3.74
CA ARG A 106 3.77 -10.59 -5.02
C ARG A 106 4.47 -9.85 -6.16
N ARG A 107 4.38 -8.51 -6.17
CA ARG A 107 5.07 -7.66 -7.13
C ARG A 107 6.58 -7.73 -6.97
N ALA A 108 7.09 -7.71 -5.75
CA ALA A 108 8.51 -7.83 -5.46
C ALA A 108 9.06 -9.18 -5.96
N GLU A 109 8.36 -10.27 -5.63
CA GLU A 109 8.68 -11.63 -6.09
C GLU A 109 8.63 -11.74 -7.62
N TYR A 110 7.59 -11.22 -8.28
CA TYR A 110 7.47 -11.17 -9.74
C TYR A 110 8.65 -10.45 -10.40
N ASN A 111 9.07 -9.33 -9.84
CA ASN A 111 10.19 -8.55 -10.37
C ASN A 111 11.56 -9.07 -9.92
N GLN A 112 11.61 -10.16 -9.13
CA GLN A 112 12.84 -10.69 -8.53
C GLN A 112 13.62 -9.62 -7.77
N ARG A 113 12.90 -8.78 -7.02
CA ARG A 113 13.46 -7.70 -6.20
C ARG A 113 13.05 -7.90 -4.75
N PRO A 114 13.96 -7.70 -3.78
CA PRO A 114 13.57 -7.70 -2.37
C PRO A 114 12.70 -6.48 -2.06
N GLN A 115 11.76 -6.64 -1.14
CA GLN A 115 11.11 -5.51 -0.46
C GLN A 115 12.15 -4.79 0.42
N PRO A 116 12.20 -3.45 0.43
CA PRO A 116 13.04 -2.75 1.38
C PRO A 116 12.45 -2.89 2.79
N SER A 117 13.30 -3.04 3.80
CA SER A 117 12.85 -2.88 5.18
C SER A 117 12.51 -1.41 5.44
N PHE A 118 11.48 -1.17 6.24
CA PHE A 118 10.97 0.17 6.55
C PHE A 118 10.92 0.45 8.05
N GLN A 119 10.79 1.73 8.38
CA GLN A 119 10.55 2.23 9.73
C GLN A 119 9.81 3.57 9.67
N HIS A 120 8.82 3.76 10.54
CA HIS A 120 8.18 5.05 10.75
C HIS A 120 9.03 5.93 11.68
N ILE A 121 9.33 7.15 11.23
CA ILE A 121 10.07 8.16 12.00
C ILE A 121 9.22 9.41 12.24
N ASN A 122 9.51 10.10 13.34
CA ASN A 122 8.77 11.28 13.80
C ASN A 122 7.24 11.07 13.86
N PRO A 123 6.75 9.99 14.50
CA PRO A 123 5.33 9.73 14.52
C PRO A 123 4.57 10.72 15.40
N VAL A 124 3.42 11.14 14.92
CA VAL A 124 2.39 11.86 15.68
C VAL A 124 1.13 11.00 15.74
N PHE A 125 0.36 11.17 16.81
CA PHE A 125 -0.74 10.26 17.12
C PHE A 125 -2.00 11.02 17.50
N ALA A 126 -3.14 10.47 17.09
CA ALA A 126 -4.45 10.83 17.62
C ALA A 126 -5.11 9.57 18.21
N VAL A 127 -5.39 9.64 19.51
CA VAL A 127 -5.83 8.50 20.32
C VAL A 127 -7.18 8.87 20.96
N PRO A 128 -8.22 8.02 20.86
CA PRO A 128 -9.46 8.26 21.58
C PRO A 128 -9.28 8.20 23.10
N PRO A 129 -10.03 8.98 23.89
CA PRO A 129 -9.92 8.94 25.34
C PRO A 129 -10.40 7.60 25.91
N GLY A 130 -9.86 7.19 27.07
CA GLY A 130 -10.29 5.99 27.79
C GLY A 130 -9.60 4.71 27.30
N GLU A 131 -10.39 3.70 26.95
CA GLU A 131 -9.93 2.42 26.41
C GLU A 131 -10.27 2.33 24.91
N PRO A 132 -9.45 2.91 24.02
CA PRO A 132 -9.72 2.95 22.61
C PRO A 132 -9.61 1.57 21.96
N SER A 133 -10.46 1.33 20.96
CA SER A 133 -10.37 0.20 20.03
C SER A 133 -9.66 0.55 18.72
N CYS A 134 -9.31 1.82 18.50
CA CYS A 134 -8.60 2.28 17.32
C CYS A 134 -7.74 3.52 17.64
N PHE A 135 -6.71 3.80 16.86
CA PHE A 135 -5.99 5.07 16.87
C PHE A 135 -5.44 5.41 15.49
N LEU A 136 -5.10 6.67 15.27
CA LEU A 136 -4.48 7.16 14.05
C LEU A 136 -3.03 7.56 14.33
N ALA A 137 -2.14 7.27 13.38
CA ALA A 137 -0.76 7.70 13.39
C ALA A 137 -0.43 8.36 12.05
N THR A 138 0.40 9.40 12.11
CA THR A 138 1.01 10.00 10.93
C THR A 138 2.51 9.99 11.13
N ALA A 139 3.28 9.46 10.18
CA ALA A 139 4.72 9.36 10.32
C ALA A 139 5.42 9.39 8.97
N THR A 140 6.68 9.82 8.94
CA THR A 140 7.49 9.74 7.73
C THR A 140 8.07 8.34 7.62
N LEU A 141 7.91 7.69 6.48
CA LEU A 141 8.47 6.36 6.26
C LEU A 141 9.93 6.48 5.84
N ARG A 142 10.81 5.74 6.51
CA ARG A 142 12.22 5.57 6.13
C ARG A 142 12.40 4.17 5.56
N LEU A 143 12.93 4.08 4.35
CA LEU A 143 13.28 2.82 3.71
C LEU A 143 14.79 2.55 3.86
N THR A 144 15.18 1.28 3.92
CA THR A 144 16.60 0.88 4.00
C THR A 144 17.33 1.34 2.74
N GLY A 145 18.37 2.17 2.90
CA GLY A 145 19.00 2.92 1.79
C GLY A 145 19.00 4.44 1.98
N SER A 146 18.40 4.94 3.08
CA SER A 146 18.26 6.37 3.44
C SER A 146 17.23 7.15 2.63
N GLU A 147 16.43 6.48 1.81
CA GLU A 147 15.33 7.13 1.10
C GLU A 147 14.17 7.36 2.08
N LEU A 148 13.77 8.62 2.23
CA LEU A 148 12.54 8.98 2.92
C LEU A 148 11.41 8.93 1.89
N ALA A 149 10.40 8.13 2.16
CA ALA A 149 9.17 8.14 1.39
C ALA A 149 8.27 9.30 1.87
N PRO A 150 7.16 9.59 1.15
CA PRO A 150 6.10 10.44 1.68
C PRO A 150 5.64 10.02 3.07
N THR A 151 4.86 10.89 3.70
CA THR A 151 4.32 10.59 5.03
C THR A 151 3.09 9.73 4.89
N ASP A 152 3.00 8.74 5.76
CA ASP A 152 1.89 7.83 5.85
C ASP A 152 0.90 8.33 6.88
N VAL A 153 -0.38 8.19 6.55
CA VAL A 153 -1.46 8.18 7.54
C VAL A 153 -1.86 6.73 7.73
N SER A 154 -1.83 6.27 8.96
CA SER A 154 -2.07 4.88 9.36
C SER A 154 -3.19 4.82 10.40
N GLN A 155 -4.11 3.87 10.25
CA GLN A 155 -5.09 3.51 11.26
C GLN A 155 -4.76 2.15 11.85
N PHE A 156 -4.61 2.12 13.16
CA PHE A 156 -4.52 0.88 13.93
C PHE A 156 -5.86 0.59 14.58
N VAL A 157 -6.26 -0.68 14.57
CA VAL A 157 -7.46 -1.18 15.23
C VAL A 157 -7.10 -2.34 16.13
N ARG A 158 -7.86 -2.51 17.21
CA ARG A 158 -7.75 -3.66 18.09
C ARG A 158 -8.58 -4.80 17.51
N GLY A 159 -7.90 -5.85 17.06
CA GLY A 159 -8.52 -7.05 16.52
C GLY A 159 -9.32 -7.83 17.56
N ALA A 160 -10.11 -8.80 17.08
CA ALA A 160 -10.89 -9.70 17.94
C ALA A 160 -10.00 -10.59 18.84
N ASP A 161 -8.76 -10.81 18.44
CA ASP A 161 -7.70 -11.46 19.23
C ASP A 161 -7.08 -10.53 20.31
N GLY A 162 -7.58 -9.30 20.42
CA GLY A 162 -7.10 -8.29 21.35
C GLY A 162 -5.81 -7.60 20.92
N GLN A 163 -5.23 -7.99 19.79
CA GLN A 163 -3.97 -7.45 19.27
C GLN A 163 -4.21 -6.18 18.44
N TRP A 164 -3.23 -5.27 18.46
CA TRP A 164 -3.28 -4.09 17.60
C TRP A 164 -2.79 -4.45 16.20
N LYS A 165 -3.57 -4.09 15.19
CA LYS A 165 -3.27 -4.36 13.78
C LYS A 165 -3.41 -3.12 12.94
N LEU A 166 -2.56 -2.98 11.93
CA LEU A 166 -2.72 -1.96 10.91
C LEU A 166 -3.92 -2.32 10.03
N SER A 167 -4.88 -1.41 9.93
CA SER A 167 -6.09 -1.60 9.11
C SER A 167 -6.03 -0.82 7.81
N HIS A 168 -5.55 0.42 7.88
CA HIS A 168 -5.44 1.31 6.73
C HIS A 168 -4.09 2.00 6.80
N ASN A 169 -3.43 2.12 5.67
CA ASN A 169 -2.22 2.91 5.48
C ASN A 169 -2.30 3.55 4.11
N VAL A 170 -2.04 4.85 4.04
CA VAL A 170 -2.07 5.63 2.80
C VAL A 170 -0.99 6.70 2.85
N GLN A 171 -0.17 6.75 1.80
CA GLN A 171 0.77 7.83 1.56
C GLN A 171 0.03 9.12 1.16
N VAL A 172 0.38 10.23 1.81
CA VAL A 172 -0.19 11.54 1.48
C VAL A 172 0.83 12.44 0.78
N THR A 173 0.34 13.30 -0.11
CA THR A 173 1.19 14.27 -0.82
C THR A 173 1.71 15.37 0.09
N GLN A 174 2.74 16.09 -0.35
CA GLN A 174 3.40 17.14 0.44
C GLN A 174 2.45 18.28 0.90
N PRO A 175 1.50 18.78 0.08
CA PRO A 175 0.50 19.74 0.55
C PRO A 175 -0.44 19.17 1.64
N SER A 176 -0.78 17.88 1.53
CA SER A 176 -1.62 17.17 2.50
C SER A 176 -0.90 16.89 3.82
N LEU A 177 0.44 16.96 3.83
CA LEU A 177 1.26 16.67 5.01
C LEU A 177 0.95 17.55 6.22
N VAL A 178 0.69 18.84 5.98
CA VAL A 178 0.39 19.80 7.05
C VAL A 178 -0.89 19.40 7.78
N VAL A 179 -1.92 19.01 7.02
CA VAL A 179 -3.19 18.52 7.57
C VAL A 179 -2.96 17.20 8.32
N ALA A 180 -2.27 16.24 7.70
CA ALA A 180 -2.01 14.94 8.30
C ALA A 180 -1.21 15.02 9.61
N ARG A 181 -0.27 15.97 9.74
CA ARG A 181 0.49 16.19 10.97
C ARG A 181 -0.25 16.97 12.04
N SER A 182 -1.34 17.67 11.69
CA SER A 182 -2.16 18.42 12.64
C SER A 182 -2.95 17.53 13.61
N ILE A 183 -2.88 16.21 13.45
CA ILE A 183 -3.48 15.23 14.37
C ILE A 183 -2.77 15.17 15.72
N ASP A 184 -1.53 15.68 15.85
CA ASP A 184 -0.76 15.53 17.09
C ASP A 184 -1.50 16.13 18.28
N GLY A 185 -1.69 15.32 19.32
CA GLY A 185 -2.39 15.72 20.54
C GLY A 185 -3.90 15.89 20.40
N GLN A 186 -4.49 15.58 19.23
CA GLN A 186 -5.94 15.58 19.05
C GLN A 186 -6.55 14.27 19.56
N ALA A 187 -7.77 14.35 20.10
CA ALA A 187 -8.55 13.18 20.44
C ALA A 187 -9.18 12.60 19.16
N ALA A 188 -8.91 11.33 18.87
CA ALA A 188 -9.67 10.62 17.84
C ALA A 188 -11.05 10.26 18.39
N THR A 189 -12.04 10.21 17.51
CA THR A 189 -13.42 9.80 17.81
C THR A 189 -13.68 8.41 17.25
N ALA A 190 -14.28 7.54 18.06
CA ALA A 190 -14.83 6.28 17.59
C ALA A 190 -16.11 6.54 16.77
N GLY A 191 -16.28 5.87 15.62
CA GLY A 191 -17.48 5.93 14.79
C GLY A 191 -17.36 6.72 13.47
N GLY A 192 -16.15 7.03 12.99
CA GLY A 192 -15.93 7.71 11.70
C GLY A 192 -16.35 9.19 11.70
N THR A 193 -16.60 9.76 10.52
CA THR A 193 -16.93 11.20 10.34
C THR A 193 -18.27 11.59 10.97
N ALA A 194 -18.43 12.86 11.36
CA ALA A 194 -19.71 13.39 11.86
C ALA A 194 -20.83 13.48 10.78
N LEU A 195 -20.61 12.97 9.57
CA LEU A 195 -21.59 12.95 8.49
C LEU A 195 -22.70 11.93 8.76
N ASP A 196 -23.94 12.31 8.45
CA ASP A 196 -25.05 11.36 8.38
C ASP A 196 -24.88 10.35 7.23
N GLU A 197 -25.61 9.24 7.29
CA GLU A 197 -25.48 8.14 6.32
C GLU A 197 -25.83 8.54 4.86
N THR A 198 -26.71 9.53 4.67
CA THR A 198 -27.03 10.03 3.32
C THR A 198 -25.85 10.82 2.76
N SER A 199 -25.28 11.70 3.58
CA SER A 199 -24.08 12.48 3.25
C SER A 199 -22.87 11.60 3.01
N ARG A 200 -22.67 10.55 3.84
CA ARG A 200 -21.62 9.54 3.65
C ARG A 200 -21.73 8.82 2.30
N ARG A 201 -22.93 8.35 1.94
CA ARG A 201 -23.15 7.68 0.64
C ARG A 201 -22.97 8.61 -0.54
N ALA A 202 -23.46 9.84 -0.46
CA ALA A 202 -23.28 10.84 -1.51
C ALA A 202 -21.80 11.17 -1.72
N LEU A 203 -21.05 11.35 -0.63
CA LEU A 203 -19.61 11.61 -0.69
C LEU A 203 -18.83 10.42 -1.26
N ALA A 204 -19.13 9.18 -0.82
CA ALA A 204 -18.47 7.99 -1.36
C ALA A 204 -18.75 7.79 -2.86
N ALA A 205 -19.99 8.00 -3.29
CA ALA A 205 -20.36 7.93 -4.71
C ALA A 205 -19.64 9.00 -5.54
N GLU A 206 -19.49 10.22 -5.02
CA GLU A 206 -18.75 11.29 -5.70
C GLU A 206 -17.26 10.98 -5.81
N VAL A 207 -16.62 10.49 -4.73
CA VAL A 207 -15.21 10.08 -4.75
C VAL A 207 -15.00 8.99 -5.80
N PHE A 208 -15.86 7.95 -5.81
CA PHE A 208 -15.81 6.88 -6.80
C PHE A 208 -16.02 7.38 -8.23
N ALA A 209 -17.06 8.20 -8.47
CA ALA A 209 -17.36 8.72 -9.80
C ALA A 209 -16.17 9.51 -10.37
N ARG A 210 -15.50 10.30 -9.54
CA ARG A 210 -14.30 11.04 -9.94
C ARG A 210 -13.07 10.15 -10.06
N SER A 211 -12.97 9.05 -9.31
CA SER A 211 -11.87 8.10 -9.46
C SER A 211 -11.89 7.45 -10.87
N ILE A 212 -13.06 7.22 -11.44
CA ILE A 212 -13.21 6.67 -12.79
C ILE A 212 -13.38 7.75 -13.88
N GLY A 213 -12.94 8.99 -13.62
CA GLY A 213 -12.90 10.07 -14.59
C GLY A 213 -14.25 10.62 -15.03
N SER A 214 -15.31 10.45 -14.24
CA SER A 214 -16.60 11.07 -14.54
C SER A 214 -16.50 12.61 -14.50
N THR A 215 -16.93 13.26 -15.58
CA THR A 215 -16.97 14.73 -15.69
C THR A 215 -18.24 15.34 -15.09
N THR A 216 -19.21 14.52 -14.67
CA THR A 216 -20.48 14.97 -14.07
C THR A 216 -20.43 15.08 -12.54
N GLY A 217 -19.23 14.99 -11.96
CA GLY A 217 -19.05 15.02 -10.51
C GLY A 217 -19.53 16.32 -9.87
N ASN A 218 -20.18 16.20 -8.71
CA ASN A 218 -20.54 17.32 -7.87
C ASN A 218 -19.31 17.89 -7.14
N ARG A 219 -18.66 18.87 -7.77
CA ARG A 219 -17.51 19.61 -7.21
C ARG A 219 -17.80 20.35 -5.90
N SER A 220 -19.06 20.49 -5.49
CA SER A 220 -19.41 21.03 -4.17
C SER A 220 -19.22 20.00 -3.05
N LEU A 221 -19.25 18.69 -3.36
CA LEU A 221 -19.08 17.61 -2.38
C LEU A 221 -17.61 17.21 -2.22
N VAL A 222 -16.84 17.19 -3.30
CA VAL A 222 -15.41 16.88 -3.27
C VAL A 222 -14.66 17.98 -4.01
N THR A 223 -13.65 18.57 -3.36
CA THR A 223 -12.81 19.60 -3.95
C THR A 223 -11.96 19.02 -5.10
N SER A 224 -11.59 19.83 -6.09
CA SER A 224 -10.65 19.42 -7.14
C SER A 224 -9.35 18.89 -6.52
N SER A 225 -8.87 17.75 -7.00
CA SER A 225 -7.70 17.08 -6.43
C SER A 225 -6.89 16.46 -7.56
N PRO A 226 -5.57 16.68 -7.63
CA PRO A 226 -4.74 16.03 -8.64
C PRO A 226 -4.71 14.51 -8.47
N LEU A 227 -5.00 13.99 -7.28
CA LEU A 227 -5.13 12.55 -7.05
C LEU A 227 -6.33 11.97 -7.79
N LEU A 228 -7.50 12.60 -7.67
CA LEU A 228 -8.70 12.15 -8.36
C LEU A 228 -8.70 12.57 -9.83
N ASP A 229 -8.44 13.83 -10.15
CA ASP A 229 -8.65 14.41 -11.50
C ASP A 229 -7.44 14.24 -12.45
N GLY A 230 -6.32 13.70 -11.97
CA GLY A 230 -5.07 13.63 -12.73
C GLY A 230 -4.37 12.29 -12.63
N GLN A 231 -4.05 11.85 -11.42
CA GLN A 231 -3.35 10.57 -11.21
C GLN A 231 -4.29 9.39 -11.40
N PHE A 232 -5.43 9.39 -10.71
CA PHE A 232 -6.35 8.26 -10.72
C PHE A 232 -7.33 8.34 -11.90
N ALA A 233 -8.04 9.47 -12.12
CA ALA A 233 -8.88 9.64 -13.32
C ALA A 233 -8.07 9.66 -14.61
N GLY A 234 -6.94 10.36 -14.63
CA GLY A 234 -6.05 10.34 -15.80
C GLY A 234 -5.44 8.95 -16.00
N GLY A 235 -5.14 8.25 -14.91
CA GLY A 235 -4.77 6.82 -14.93
C GLY A 235 -5.88 5.93 -15.48
N TRP A 236 -7.15 6.21 -15.16
CA TRP A 236 -8.33 5.50 -15.65
C TRP A 236 -8.53 5.72 -17.15
N GLU A 237 -8.41 6.96 -17.63
CA GLU A 237 -8.45 7.25 -19.07
C GLU A 237 -7.33 6.50 -19.81
N VAL A 238 -6.10 6.57 -19.31
CA VAL A 238 -4.96 5.84 -19.88
C VAL A 238 -5.19 4.32 -19.84
N TYR A 239 -5.72 3.78 -18.75
CA TYR A 239 -6.05 2.36 -18.61
C TYR A 239 -7.11 1.93 -19.65
N GLY A 240 -8.18 2.71 -19.79
CA GLY A 240 -9.21 2.49 -20.81
C GLY A 240 -8.65 2.54 -22.24
N GLN A 241 -7.76 3.51 -22.54
CA GLN A 241 -7.10 3.61 -23.84
C GLN A 241 -6.16 2.43 -24.12
N GLN A 242 -5.38 1.99 -23.11
CA GLN A 242 -4.50 0.83 -23.23
C GLN A 242 -5.29 -0.45 -23.53
N LEU A 243 -6.38 -0.67 -22.80
CA LEU A 243 -7.27 -1.81 -23.03
C LEU A 243 -7.94 -1.73 -24.41
N SER A 244 -8.41 -0.55 -24.80
CA SER A 244 -9.00 -0.35 -26.14
C SER A 244 -7.99 -0.65 -27.25
N GLY A 245 -6.71 -0.30 -27.06
CA GLY A 245 -5.63 -0.59 -28.01
C GLY A 245 -5.39 -2.08 -28.26
N VAL A 246 -5.80 -2.94 -27.32
CA VAL A 246 -5.75 -4.42 -27.45
C VAL A 246 -7.13 -5.04 -27.66
N GLY A 247 -8.14 -4.23 -28.01
CA GLY A 247 -9.50 -4.70 -28.33
C GLY A 247 -10.34 -5.10 -27.11
N ALA A 248 -10.02 -4.58 -25.93
CA ALA A 248 -10.79 -4.74 -24.70
C ALA A 248 -11.45 -3.41 -24.29
N ALA A 249 -12.63 -3.48 -23.69
CA ALA A 249 -13.28 -2.37 -22.99
C ALA A 249 -13.38 -2.72 -21.50
N VAL A 250 -13.29 -1.71 -20.64
CA VAL A 250 -13.42 -1.87 -19.20
C VAL A 250 -14.55 -1.00 -18.66
N GLN A 251 -15.29 -1.56 -17.70
CA GLN A 251 -16.26 -0.85 -16.90
C GLN A 251 -15.98 -1.12 -15.42
N ARG A 252 -15.83 -0.06 -14.62
CA ARG A 252 -15.76 -0.19 -13.16
C ARG A 252 -17.11 0.10 -12.53
N THR A 253 -17.50 -0.71 -11.56
CA THR A 253 -18.68 -0.50 -10.71
C THR A 253 -18.27 -0.48 -9.25
N MET A 254 -18.87 0.39 -8.45
CA MET A 254 -18.73 0.37 -7.00
C MET A 254 -19.69 -0.67 -6.42
N ASP A 255 -19.15 -1.59 -5.63
CA ASP A 255 -19.89 -2.66 -4.99
C ASP A 255 -20.38 -2.23 -3.60
N LYS A 256 -19.50 -1.59 -2.81
CA LYS A 256 -19.81 -1.00 -1.50
C LYS A 256 -18.76 0.04 -1.10
N ALA A 257 -19.09 0.83 -0.07
CA ALA A 257 -18.19 1.77 0.57
C ALA A 257 -18.23 1.61 2.09
N GLU A 258 -17.07 1.67 2.74
CA GLU A 258 -16.87 1.50 4.17
C GLU A 258 -16.06 2.67 4.74
N TRP A 259 -16.43 3.15 5.93
CA TRP A 259 -15.74 4.25 6.60
C TRP A 259 -14.94 3.69 7.77
N SER A 260 -13.76 4.26 8.03
CA SER A 260 -12.94 3.81 9.16
C SER A 260 -13.63 3.96 10.51
N ASP A 261 -13.34 3.02 11.41
CA ASP A 261 -13.82 3.07 12.80
C ASP A 261 -13.31 4.28 13.58
N CYS A 262 -12.14 4.81 13.22
CA CYS A 262 -11.57 6.01 13.80
C CYS A 262 -11.63 7.18 12.82
N ALA A 263 -11.91 8.36 13.37
CA ALA A 263 -11.68 9.64 12.71
C ALA A 263 -11.04 10.60 13.72
N VAL A 264 -10.42 11.68 13.25
CA VAL A 264 -9.83 12.70 14.12
C VAL A 264 -10.24 14.09 13.68
N ALA A 265 -10.75 14.87 14.63
CA ALA A 265 -10.98 16.29 14.42
C ALA A 265 -9.65 17.02 14.33
N VAL A 266 -9.48 17.78 13.25
CA VAL A 266 -8.34 18.66 13.00
C VAL A 266 -8.87 20.08 12.77
N PRO A 267 -8.05 21.14 12.85
CA PRO A 267 -8.55 22.52 12.78
C PRO A 267 -9.43 22.84 11.55
N THR A 268 -9.22 22.14 10.45
CA THR A 268 -9.92 22.36 9.18
C THR A 268 -11.04 21.35 8.87
N GLY A 269 -11.30 20.38 9.76
CA GLY A 269 -12.31 19.35 9.51
C GLY A 269 -12.07 18.05 10.28
N THR A 270 -12.48 16.94 9.70
CA THR A 270 -12.30 15.60 10.24
C THR A 270 -11.49 14.77 9.25
N LEU A 271 -10.38 14.20 9.71
CA LEU A 271 -9.59 13.25 8.95
C LEU A 271 -10.14 11.84 9.17
N THR A 272 -10.35 11.09 8.09
CA THR A 272 -10.92 9.73 8.11
C THR A 272 -10.41 8.92 6.92
N PHE A 273 -10.57 7.61 6.97
CA PHE A 273 -10.48 6.77 5.77
C PHE A 273 -11.86 6.47 5.18
N LEU A 274 -11.88 6.32 3.86
CA LEU A 274 -12.96 5.76 3.06
C LEU A 274 -12.38 4.60 2.24
N THR A 275 -12.99 3.43 2.36
CA THR A 275 -12.63 2.23 1.61
C THR A 275 -13.75 1.91 0.62
N ILE A 276 -13.45 1.93 -0.67
CA ILE A 276 -14.38 1.59 -1.75
C ILE A 276 -14.00 0.21 -2.29
N HIS A 277 -14.98 -0.69 -2.32
CA HIS A 277 -14.86 -1.96 -3.03
C HIS A 277 -15.47 -1.78 -4.42
N ALA A 278 -14.70 -2.15 -5.44
CA ALA A 278 -15.10 -2.00 -6.82
C ALA A 278 -14.79 -3.24 -7.65
N THR A 279 -15.49 -3.39 -8.76
CA THR A 279 -15.26 -4.46 -9.72
C THR A 279 -15.04 -3.87 -11.10
N ASP A 280 -13.90 -4.19 -11.71
CA ASP A 280 -13.65 -3.99 -13.12
C ASP A 280 -14.16 -5.18 -13.91
N THR A 281 -14.95 -4.91 -14.95
CA THR A 281 -15.41 -5.90 -15.91
C THR A 281 -14.80 -5.59 -17.27
N LEU A 282 -13.87 -6.44 -17.72
CA LEU A 282 -13.24 -6.36 -19.02
C LEU A 282 -14.00 -7.25 -20.02
N ARG A 283 -14.34 -6.69 -21.19
CA ARG A 283 -15.04 -7.39 -22.27
C ARG A 283 -14.48 -7.02 -23.63
N PRO A 284 -14.69 -7.84 -24.67
CA PRO A 284 -14.32 -7.48 -26.03
C PRO A 284 -14.90 -6.12 -26.42
N ALA A 285 -14.06 -5.22 -26.93
CA ALA A 285 -14.52 -4.00 -27.55
C ALA A 285 -15.28 -4.32 -28.86
N PRO A 286 -16.23 -3.49 -29.30
CA PRO A 286 -16.88 -3.67 -30.60
C PRO A 286 -15.85 -3.76 -31.74
N GLY A 287 -15.89 -4.84 -32.52
CA GLY A 287 -14.92 -5.10 -33.60
C GLY A 287 -13.57 -5.66 -33.15
N GLY A 288 -13.38 -5.92 -31.86
CA GLY A 288 -12.21 -6.59 -31.29
C GLY A 288 -12.24 -8.12 -31.37
N PRO A 289 -11.24 -8.80 -30.79
CA PRO A 289 -11.20 -10.26 -30.70
C PRO A 289 -12.36 -10.80 -29.86
N ALA A 290 -12.79 -12.04 -30.11
CA ALA A 290 -13.92 -12.67 -29.41
C ALA A 290 -13.70 -12.90 -27.89
N THR A 291 -12.46 -12.70 -27.42
CA THR A 291 -12.04 -12.84 -26.02
C THR A 291 -11.14 -11.69 -25.62
N VAL A 292 -11.21 -11.28 -24.36
CA VAL A 292 -10.23 -10.39 -23.71
C VAL A 292 -9.11 -11.20 -23.09
N ARG A 293 -7.93 -10.58 -22.97
CA ARG A 293 -6.75 -11.19 -22.36
C ARG A 293 -6.03 -10.18 -21.47
N LEU A 294 -5.70 -10.62 -20.25
CA LEU A 294 -4.72 -9.96 -19.40
C LEU A 294 -3.41 -10.74 -19.46
N GLU A 295 -2.30 -10.04 -19.71
CA GLU A 295 -0.98 -10.65 -19.74
C GLU A 295 -0.43 -10.89 -18.32
N PRO A 296 0.44 -11.90 -18.10
CA PRO A 296 1.00 -12.21 -16.79
C PRO A 296 1.66 -11.03 -16.09
N GLN A 297 2.28 -10.12 -16.85
CA GLN A 297 2.93 -8.92 -16.34
C GLN A 297 1.97 -7.77 -15.98
N SER A 298 0.66 -7.95 -16.20
CA SER A 298 -0.31 -6.91 -15.84
C SER A 298 -0.35 -6.70 -14.33
N PRO A 299 -0.48 -5.44 -13.85
CA PRO A 299 -0.55 -5.16 -12.42
C PRO A 299 -1.63 -5.97 -11.69
N ASP A 300 -2.79 -6.17 -12.31
CA ASP A 300 -3.91 -6.92 -11.73
C ASP A 300 -3.60 -8.41 -11.55
N LEU A 301 -2.96 -9.06 -12.53
CA LEU A 301 -2.56 -10.47 -12.40
C LEU A 301 -1.43 -10.63 -11.37
N ILE A 302 -0.45 -9.72 -11.35
CA ILE A 302 0.64 -9.73 -10.37
C ILE A 302 0.08 -9.57 -8.95
N ALA A 303 -0.76 -8.55 -8.72
CA ALA A 303 -1.34 -8.27 -7.41
C ALA A 303 -2.17 -9.45 -6.87
N THR A 304 -2.81 -10.21 -7.76
CA THR A 304 -3.63 -11.38 -7.42
C THR A 304 -2.87 -12.71 -7.44
N GLY A 305 -1.56 -12.69 -7.73
CA GLY A 305 -0.69 -13.88 -7.69
C GLY A 305 -0.78 -14.78 -8.93
N HIS A 306 -1.45 -14.35 -9.99
CA HIS A 306 -1.52 -15.08 -11.25
C HIS A 306 -0.18 -14.97 -12.01
N ARG A 307 0.33 -16.12 -12.49
CA ARG A 307 1.58 -16.22 -13.26
C ARG A 307 1.37 -16.50 -14.74
N THR A 308 0.14 -16.79 -15.15
CA THR A 308 -0.26 -17.12 -16.52
C THR A 308 -1.26 -16.10 -17.03
N ALA A 309 -1.38 -15.99 -18.35
CA ALA A 309 -2.34 -15.08 -18.95
C ALA A 309 -3.77 -15.50 -18.60
N ALA A 310 -4.62 -14.54 -18.26
CA ALA A 310 -6.05 -14.75 -18.11
C ALA A 310 -6.73 -14.42 -19.44
N THR A 311 -7.54 -15.32 -20.01
CA THR A 311 -8.21 -15.11 -21.30
C THR A 311 -9.64 -15.65 -21.23
N GLY A 312 -10.64 -14.83 -21.60
CA GLY A 312 -12.05 -15.21 -21.55
C GLY A 312 -12.94 -14.26 -22.32
N LYS A 313 -14.25 -14.53 -22.35
CA LYS A 313 -15.27 -13.60 -22.88
C LYS A 313 -15.50 -12.42 -21.95
N SER A 314 -15.28 -12.62 -20.66
CA SER A 314 -15.23 -11.57 -19.66
C SER A 314 -14.13 -11.87 -18.65
N ILE A 315 -13.44 -10.84 -18.18
CA ILE A 315 -12.55 -10.95 -17.01
C ILE A 315 -13.08 -9.98 -15.96
N ARG A 316 -13.26 -10.43 -14.73
CA ARG A 316 -13.64 -9.56 -13.62
C ARG A 316 -12.48 -9.43 -12.64
N VAL A 317 -12.19 -8.20 -12.25
CA VAL A 317 -11.16 -7.87 -11.27
C VAL A 317 -11.82 -7.15 -10.10
N THR A 318 -11.90 -7.78 -8.93
CA THR A 318 -12.38 -7.08 -7.72
C THR A 318 -11.22 -6.31 -7.10
N ARG A 319 -11.47 -5.11 -6.61
CA ARG A 319 -10.46 -4.14 -6.19
C ARG A 319 -10.90 -3.46 -4.90
N VAL A 320 -9.93 -2.99 -4.14
CA VAL A 320 -10.15 -2.13 -2.98
C VAL A 320 -9.37 -0.83 -3.18
N GLU A 321 -10.09 0.29 -3.08
CA GLU A 321 -9.57 1.64 -3.15
C GLU A 321 -9.68 2.26 -1.75
N THR A 322 -8.56 2.62 -1.13
CA THR A 322 -8.52 3.24 0.19
C THR A 322 -8.12 4.70 0.06
N PHE A 323 -8.93 5.62 0.56
CA PHE A 323 -8.72 7.05 0.50
C PHE A 323 -8.56 7.64 1.90
N VAL A 324 -7.64 8.60 2.05
CA VAL A 324 -7.62 9.49 3.22
C VAL A 324 -8.33 10.77 2.85
N LEU A 325 -9.38 11.09 3.60
CA LEU A 325 -10.23 12.27 3.37
C LEU A 325 -10.10 13.27 4.52
N LEU A 326 -10.03 14.55 4.18
CA LEU A 326 -10.37 15.65 5.08
C LEU A 326 -11.80 16.11 4.77
N VAL A 327 -12.73 15.82 5.68
CA VAL A 327 -14.13 16.23 5.60
C VAL A 327 -14.32 17.51 6.41
N PRO A 328 -14.54 18.68 5.79
CA PRO A 328 -14.69 19.92 6.53
C PRO A 328 -15.98 19.94 7.35
N ALA A 329 -15.98 20.71 8.44
CA ALA A 329 -17.17 20.92 9.28
C ALA A 329 -18.18 21.92 8.67
N GLN A 330 -17.76 22.68 7.65
CA GLN A 330 -18.56 23.69 6.96
C GLN A 330 -18.89 23.24 5.53
N THR A 331 -19.77 23.98 4.84
CA THR A 331 -20.24 23.71 3.47
C THR A 331 -19.17 23.98 2.40
N VAL A 332 -18.06 23.25 2.47
CA VAL A 332 -17.01 23.18 1.44
C VAL A 332 -16.79 21.71 1.09
N GLY A 333 -16.28 21.44 -0.11
CA GLY A 333 -16.05 20.06 -0.57
C GLY A 333 -14.96 19.36 0.24
N ALA A 334 -15.13 18.06 0.47
CA ALA A 334 -14.11 17.21 1.09
C ALA A 334 -12.84 17.16 0.22
N SER A 335 -11.69 17.02 0.87
CA SER A 335 -10.39 16.91 0.19
C SER A 335 -9.86 15.49 0.25
N VAL A 336 -9.47 14.93 -0.89
CA VAL A 336 -8.72 13.66 -0.95
C VAL A 336 -7.24 13.95 -0.76
N LEU A 337 -6.67 13.43 0.32
CA LEU A 337 -5.30 13.71 0.73
C LEU A 337 -4.28 12.69 0.22
N GLY A 338 -4.73 11.45 0.03
CA GLY A 338 -3.96 10.30 -0.43
C GLY A 338 -4.91 9.18 -0.83
N LEU A 339 -4.40 8.22 -1.61
CA LEU A 339 -5.13 7.02 -1.98
C LEU A 339 -4.18 5.83 -2.15
N ASN A 340 -4.72 4.63 -1.97
CA ASN A 340 -4.13 3.37 -2.37
C ASN A 340 -5.18 2.55 -3.14
N ASP A 341 -4.73 1.73 -4.06
CA ASP A 341 -5.59 0.93 -4.93
C ASP A 341 -4.96 -0.44 -5.20
N THR A 342 -5.72 -1.51 -4.97
CA THR A 342 -5.20 -2.88 -5.07
C THR A 342 -6.24 -3.84 -5.62
N ALA A 343 -5.84 -4.65 -6.61
CA ALA A 343 -6.63 -5.77 -7.09
C ALA A 343 -6.57 -6.95 -6.11
N LEU A 344 -7.76 -7.49 -5.77
CA LEU A 344 -7.94 -8.56 -4.80
C LEU A 344 -8.12 -9.93 -5.48
N THR A 345 -8.93 -10.00 -6.53
CA THR A 345 -9.22 -11.25 -7.24
C THR A 345 -9.34 -11.00 -8.73
N VAL A 346 -9.05 -12.03 -9.53
CA VAL A 346 -9.29 -12.07 -10.97
C VAL A 346 -10.07 -13.33 -11.27
N THR A 347 -11.18 -13.20 -11.99
CA THR A 347 -12.03 -14.32 -12.43
C THR A 347 -12.29 -14.22 -13.93
N VAL A 348 -12.42 -15.37 -14.59
CA VAL A 348 -12.52 -15.48 -16.05
C VAL A 348 -13.80 -16.25 -16.40
N ASP A 349 -14.63 -15.64 -17.25
CA ASP A 349 -15.88 -16.21 -17.80
C ASP A 349 -15.77 -16.41 -19.32
#